data_AF-A0A4P8PUY8-F1
#
_entry.id   AF-A0A4P8PUY8-F1
#
_cell.length_a   1.000
_cell.length_b   1.000
_cell.length_c   1.000
_cell.angle_alpha   90.00
_cell.angle_beta   90.00
_cell.angle_gamma   90.00
#
_symmetry.space_group_name_H-M   'P 1'
#
loop_
_entity.id
_entity.type
_entity.pdbx_description
1 polymer ?
#
loop_
_entity_poly.entity_id
_entity_poly.type
_entity_poly.pdbx_seq_one_letter_code
_entity_poly.pdbx_strand_id
1 'polypeptide(L)'
;MDDVDHRARITEERADAERRAAALTRRFGEIVEGSEFTTDDDEHDPEGSTIAFERAQVSALLASARHEIEELDAALGRLETGSYGVCIHCGRAIAGPRLDALPATRTCIDCSSR
;
A
#
# COMPACT_ATOMS: atom_id res chain seq x y z
N MET A 1 -10.11 -7.44 24.64
CA MET A 1 -8.74 -7.96 24.47
C MET A 1 -8.34 -7.92 23.00
N ASP A 2 -9.31 -8.05 22.09
CA ASP A 2 -9.12 -8.06 20.63
C ASP A 2 -8.63 -6.72 20.03
N ASP A 3 -9.02 -5.57 20.59
CA ASP A 3 -8.62 -4.25 20.05
C ASP A 3 -7.10 -3.97 20.16
N VAL A 4 -6.47 -4.48 21.23
CA VAL A 4 -5.01 -4.35 21.44
C VAL A 4 -4.26 -5.24 20.43
N ASP A 5 -4.80 -6.42 20.13
CA ASP A 5 -4.24 -7.36 19.16
C ASP A 5 -4.34 -6.81 17.73
N HIS A 6 -5.50 -6.25 17.36
CA HIS A 6 -5.68 -5.57 16.07
C HIS A 6 -4.74 -4.36 15.91
N ARG A 7 -4.57 -3.54 16.96
CA ARG A 7 -3.66 -2.38 16.91
C ARG A 7 -2.21 -2.82 16.68
N ALA A 8 -1.76 -3.85 17.39
CA ALA A 8 -0.41 -4.38 17.23
C ALA A 8 -0.18 -4.88 15.79
N ARG A 9 -1.12 -5.67 15.25
CA ARG A 9 -1.04 -6.19 13.89
C ARG A 9 -1.04 -5.09 12.82
N ILE A 10 -1.94 -4.11 12.93
CA ILE A 10 -1.97 -2.98 11.97
C ILE A 10 -0.66 -2.20 12.01
N THR A 11 -0.08 -2.02 13.19
CA THR A 11 1.21 -1.31 13.35
C THR A 11 2.37 -2.08 12.71
N GLU A 12 2.38 -3.41 12.86
CA GLU A 12 3.36 -4.28 12.20
C GLU A 12 3.22 -4.24 10.69
N GLU A 13 2.01 -4.43 10.15
CA GLU A 13 1.75 -4.35 8.70
C GLU A 13 2.12 -2.98 8.13
N ARG A 14 1.87 -1.90 8.88
CA ARG A 14 2.25 -0.53 8.50
C ARG A 14 3.77 -0.38 8.42
N ALA A 15 4.50 -0.87 9.42
CA ALA A 15 5.96 -0.85 9.41
C ALA A 15 6.52 -1.65 8.22
N ASP A 16 5.87 -2.74 7.83
CA ASP A 16 6.24 -3.56 6.69
C ASP A 16 5.97 -2.85 5.36
N ALA A 17 4.84 -2.14 5.25
CA ALA A 17 4.52 -1.30 4.10
C ALA A 17 5.51 -0.13 3.96
N GLU A 18 5.92 0.50 5.06
CA GLU A 18 6.94 1.56 5.06
C GLU A 18 8.30 1.04 4.59
N ARG A 19 8.74 -0.13 5.06
CA ARG A 19 9.99 -0.75 4.59
C ARG A 19 9.94 -1.05 3.10
N ARG A 20 8.81 -1.57 2.60
CA ARG A 20 8.59 -1.80 1.16
C ARG A 20 8.63 -0.49 0.36
N ALA A 21 7.93 0.55 0.81
CA ALA A 21 7.91 1.85 0.16
C ALA A 21 9.30 2.51 0.12
N ALA A 22 10.08 2.41 1.20
CA ALA A 22 11.45 2.92 1.26
C ALA A 22 12.37 2.19 0.26
N ALA A 23 12.28 0.86 0.18
CA ALA A 23 13.06 0.07 -0.77
C ALA A 23 12.69 0.40 -2.24
N LEU A 24 11.40 0.53 -2.54
CA LEU A 24 10.92 0.93 -3.87
C LEU A 24 11.34 2.36 -4.23
N THR A 25 11.34 3.28 -3.27
CA THR A 25 11.81 4.65 -3.47
C THR A 25 13.29 4.67 -3.84
N ARG A 26 14.13 3.90 -3.15
CA ARG A 26 15.56 3.78 -3.50
C ARG A 26 15.74 3.21 -4.91
N ARG A 27 15.05 2.11 -5.24
CA ARG A 27 15.11 1.50 -6.57
C ARG A 27 14.67 2.45 -7.68
N PHE A 28 13.63 3.24 -7.42
CA PHE A 28 13.19 4.26 -8.36
C PHE A 28 14.29 5.31 -8.61
N GLY A 29 14.99 5.74 -7.55
CA GLY A 29 16.15 6.63 -7.67
C GLY A 29 17.28 6.02 -8.50
N GLU A 30 17.65 4.77 -8.23
CA GLU A 30 18.68 4.05 -8.99
C GLU A 30 18.37 3.97 -10.49
N ILE A 31 17.11 3.74 -10.86
CA ILE A 31 16.66 3.71 -12.27
C ILE A 31 16.78 5.09 -12.91
N VAL A 32 16.36 6.14 -12.20
CA VAL A 32 16.43 7.52 -12.70
C VAL A 32 17.88 7.94 -12.89
N GLU A 33 18.74 7.76 -11.88
CA GLU A 33 20.16 8.07 -11.96
C GLU A 33 20.83 7.28 -13.09
N GLY A 34 20.56 5.97 -13.20
CA GLY A 34 21.08 5.14 -14.29
C GLY A 34 20.67 5.60 -15.68
N SER A 35 19.45 6.15 -15.81
CA SER A 35 18.93 6.66 -17.09
C SER A 35 19.54 7.99 -17.52
N GLU A 36 20.04 8.80 -16.59
CA GLU A 36 20.72 10.07 -16.90
C GLU A 36 22.10 9.84 -17.55
N PHE A 37 22.70 8.66 -17.38
CA PHE A 37 23.96 8.28 -18.03
C PHE A 37 23.78 7.63 -19.42
N THR A 38 22.54 7.31 -19.83
CA THR A 38 22.24 6.69 -21.13
C THR A 38 21.58 7.66 -22.12
N THR A 39 21.35 8.92 -21.73
CA THR A 39 20.70 9.95 -22.56
C THR A 39 21.59 10.58 -23.65
N ASP A 40 22.79 10.05 -23.91
CA ASP A 40 23.55 10.40 -25.11
C ASP A 40 22.91 9.73 -26.35
N ASP A 41 21.90 10.41 -26.90
CA ASP A 41 21.50 10.44 -28.31
C ASP A 41 21.42 9.08 -29.06
N ASP A 42 20.35 8.31 -28.87
CA ASP A 42 19.99 7.26 -29.83
C ASP A 42 18.46 7.06 -29.86
N GLU A 43 17.78 7.66 -30.85
CA GLU A 43 16.35 7.48 -31.15
C GLU A 43 15.96 6.01 -31.45
N HIS A 44 16.94 5.10 -31.45
CA HIS A 44 16.79 3.67 -31.68
C HIS A 44 17.38 2.79 -30.59
N ASP A 45 17.62 3.32 -29.39
CA ASP A 45 18.06 2.48 -28.27
C ASP A 45 16.89 1.61 -27.75
N PRO A 46 16.93 0.28 -27.94
CA PRO A 46 15.93 -0.62 -27.35
C PRO A 46 15.97 -0.59 -25.81
N GLU A 47 17.09 -0.24 -25.18
CA GLU A 47 17.25 -0.23 -23.73
C GLU A 47 16.45 0.91 -23.07
N GLY A 48 16.37 2.10 -23.68
CA GLY A 48 15.51 3.20 -23.22
C GLY A 48 14.03 2.83 -23.06
N SER A 49 13.49 1.97 -23.93
CA SER A 49 12.11 1.46 -23.80
C SER A 49 11.94 0.54 -22.58
N THR A 50 12.97 -0.24 -22.24
CA THR A 50 12.98 -1.15 -21.09
C THR A 50 13.13 -0.38 -19.77
N ILE A 51 13.94 0.67 -19.74
CA ILE A 51 14.10 1.56 -18.58
C ILE A 51 12.80 2.30 -18.27
N ALA A 52 12.12 2.83 -19.29
CA ALA A 52 10.82 3.48 -19.12
C ALA A 52 9.76 2.52 -18.55
N PHE A 53 9.74 1.27 -19.02
CA PHE A 53 8.86 0.23 -18.50
C PHE A 53 9.18 -0.14 -17.05
N GLU A 54 10.46 -0.35 -16.72
CA GLU A 54 10.88 -0.66 -15.34
C GLU A 54 10.52 0.47 -14.38
N ARG A 55 10.77 1.72 -14.77
CA ARG A 55 10.39 2.91 -14.00
C ARG A 55 8.89 2.95 -13.74
N ALA A 56 8.06 2.70 -14.76
CA ALA A 56 6.60 2.69 -14.62
C ALA A 56 6.14 1.59 -13.65
N GLN A 57 6.76 0.40 -13.72
CA GLN A 57 6.47 -0.71 -12.81
C GLN A 57 6.81 -0.35 -11.35
N VAL A 58 8.03 0.14 -11.09
CA VAL A 58 8.45 0.52 -9.73
C VAL A 58 7.58 1.65 -9.18
N SER A 59 7.22 2.63 -10.02
CA SER A 59 6.30 3.71 -9.65
C SER A 59 4.93 3.18 -9.23
N ALA A 60 4.36 2.23 -9.97
CA ALA A 60 3.06 1.64 -9.65
C ALA A 60 3.10 0.87 -8.32
N LEU A 61 4.16 0.09 -8.09
CA LEU A 61 4.37 -0.61 -6.83
C LEU A 61 4.55 0.35 -5.66
N LEU A 62 5.29 1.44 -5.83
CA LEU A 62 5.47 2.46 -4.80
C LEU A 62 4.16 3.16 -4.46
N ALA A 63 3.34 3.49 -5.47
CA ALA A 63 2.02 4.07 -5.27
C ALA A 63 1.11 3.11 -4.49
N SER A 64 1.12 1.83 -4.83
CA SER A 64 0.36 0.81 -4.10
C SER A 64 0.79 0.69 -2.64
N ALA A 65 2.10 0.67 -2.35
CA ALA A 65 2.60 0.59 -0.98
C ALA A 65 2.25 1.83 -0.15
N ARG A 66 2.28 3.03 -0.75
CA ARG A 66 1.84 4.27 -0.09
C ARG A 66 0.35 4.25 0.22
N HIS A 67 -0.47 3.79 -0.73
CA HIS A 67 -1.91 3.65 -0.50
C HIS A 67 -2.22 2.64 0.61
N GLU A 68 -1.46 1.54 0.69
CA GLU A 68 -1.58 0.57 1.79
C GLU A 68 -1.29 1.22 3.15
N ILE A 69 -0.24 2.06 3.26
CA ILE A 69 0.07 2.82 4.48
C ILE A 69 -1.10 3.73 4.86
N GLU A 70 -1.69 4.46 3.90
CA GLU A 70 -2.84 5.34 4.15
C GLU A 70 -4.06 4.59 4.69
N GLU A 71 -4.37 3.41 4.14
CA GLU A 71 -5.48 2.60 4.61
C GLU A 71 -5.23 2.02 6.02
N LEU A 72 -3.98 1.66 6.34
CA LEU A 72 -3.56 1.22 7.67
C LEU A 72 -3.60 2.36 8.70
N ASP A 73 -3.15 3.56 8.34
CA ASP A 73 -3.27 4.77 9.17
C ASP A 73 -4.75 5.09 9.44
N ALA A 74 -5.60 5.00 8.42
CA ALA A 74 -7.03 5.17 8.59
C ALA A 74 -7.63 4.09 9.52
N ALA A 75 -7.10 2.86 9.51
CA ALA A 75 -7.53 1.80 10.41
C ALA A 75 -7.13 2.07 11.87
N LEU A 76 -5.90 2.57 12.10
CA LEU A 76 -5.46 3.04 13.42
C LEU A 76 -6.36 4.17 13.95
N GLY A 77 -6.68 5.15 13.11
CA GLY A 77 -7.61 6.23 13.48
C GLY A 77 -9.02 5.71 13.83
N ARG A 78 -9.49 4.63 13.17
CA ARG A 78 -10.76 3.98 13.54
C ARG A 78 -10.69 3.29 14.91
N LEU A 79 -9.56 2.70 15.27
CA LEU A 79 -9.35 2.12 16.60
C LEU A 79 -9.38 3.21 17.68
N GLU A 80 -8.80 4.37 17.41
CA GLU A 80 -8.79 5.51 18.34
C GLU A 80 -10.18 6.12 18.54
N THR A 81 -10.98 6.19 17.47
CA THR A 81 -12.35 6.71 17.53
C THR A 81 -13.39 5.68 17.99
N GLY A 82 -12.99 4.42 18.17
CA GLY A 82 -13.90 3.32 18.53
C GLY A 82 -14.84 2.88 17.38
N SER A 83 -14.56 3.30 16.14
CA SER A 83 -15.34 2.95 14.94
C SER A 83 -14.76 1.77 14.17
N TYR A 84 -13.68 1.17 14.67
CA TYR A 84 -13.06 -0.01 14.06
C TYR A 84 -14.02 -1.21 14.06
N GLY A 85 -13.99 -1.98 12.96
CA GLY A 85 -14.90 -3.10 12.78
C GLY A 85 -16.34 -2.73 12.39
N VAL A 86 -16.61 -1.48 12.01
CA VAL A 86 -17.93 -1.05 11.48
C VAL A 86 -17.83 -0.74 9.99
N CYS A 87 -18.74 -1.30 9.19
CA CYS A 87 -18.78 -1.10 7.75
C CYS A 87 -19.21 0.34 7.39
N ILE A 88 -18.41 1.04 6.60
CA ILE A 88 -18.69 2.44 6.21
C ILE A 88 -19.91 2.60 5.30
N HIS A 89 -20.36 1.53 4.63
CA HIS A 89 -21.49 1.59 3.69
C HIS A 89 -22.83 1.26 4.34
N CYS A 90 -22.87 0.29 5.26
CA CYS A 90 -24.12 -0.21 5.82
C CYS A 90 -24.21 -0.09 7.35
N GLY A 91 -23.14 0.35 8.02
CA GLY A 91 -23.08 0.50 9.47
C GLY A 91 -23.08 -0.81 10.27
N ARG A 92 -23.08 -1.97 9.60
CA ARG A 92 -23.03 -3.28 10.28
C ARG A 92 -21.61 -3.63 10.71
N ALA A 93 -21.50 -4.50 11.71
CA ALA A 93 -20.23 -5.06 12.14
C ALA A 93 -19.54 -5.83 10.99
N ILE A 94 -18.23 -5.65 10.87
CA ILE A 94 -17.35 -6.43 10.02
C ILE A 94 -16.97 -7.68 10.80
N ALA A 95 -17.07 -8.84 10.17
CA ALA A 95 -16.73 -10.10 10.82
C ALA A 95 -15.27 -10.12 11.30
N GLY A 96 -15.02 -10.55 12.53
CA GLY A 96 -13.68 -10.68 13.12
C GLY A 96 -12.68 -11.39 12.20
N PRO A 97 -12.99 -12.59 11.65
CA PRO A 97 -12.11 -13.29 10.72
C PRO A 97 -11.73 -12.49 9.46
N ARG A 98 -12.59 -11.55 9.03
CA ARG A 98 -12.29 -10.65 7.92
C ARG A 98 -11.32 -9.55 8.34
N LEU A 99 -11.48 -8.99 9.55
CA LEU A 99 -10.50 -8.07 10.12
C LEU A 99 -9.16 -8.78 10.37
N ASP A 100 -9.18 -10.06 10.73
CA ASP A 100 -8.00 -10.92 10.88
C ASP A 100 -7.25 -11.14 9.57
N ALA A 101 -7.97 -11.33 8.47
CA ALA A 101 -7.36 -11.45 7.15
C ALA A 101 -6.98 -10.10 6.52
N LEU A 102 -7.76 -9.04 6.77
CA LEU A 102 -7.66 -7.74 6.12
C LEU A 102 -7.94 -6.63 7.15
N PRO A 103 -6.96 -6.25 7.99
CA PRO A 103 -7.21 -5.33 9.10
C PRO A 103 -7.50 -3.89 8.64
N ALA A 104 -7.00 -3.50 7.48
CA ALA A 104 -7.30 -2.20 6.89
C ALA A 104 -8.73 -2.08 6.33
N THR A 105 -9.48 -3.19 6.21
CA THR A 105 -10.80 -3.19 5.55
C THR A 105 -11.78 -2.21 6.21
N ARG A 106 -12.53 -1.49 5.35
CA ARG A 106 -13.58 -0.56 5.75
C ARG A 106 -14.99 -1.10 5.52
N THR A 107 -15.11 -2.26 4.86
CA THR A 107 -16.38 -2.80 4.38
C THR A 107 -16.61 -4.24 4.84
N CYS A 108 -17.88 -4.58 5.10
CA CYS A 108 -18.29 -5.97 5.32
C CYS A 108 -18.28 -6.75 4.00
N ILE A 109 -18.34 -8.07 4.09
CA ILE A 109 -18.27 -8.94 2.91
C ILE A 109 -19.37 -8.61 1.88
N ASP A 110 -20.61 -8.42 2.33
CA ASP A 110 -21.76 -8.07 1.47
C ASP A 110 -21.55 -6.76 0.70
N CYS A 111 -20.90 -5.78 1.32
CA CYS A 111 -20.67 -4.47 0.70
C CYS A 111 -19.43 -4.50 -0.20
N SER A 112 -18.48 -5.39 0.04
CA SER A 112 -17.30 -5.57 -0.82
C SER A 112 -17.56 -6.40 -2.07
N SER A 113 -18.62 -7.23 -2.06
CA SER A 113 -19.00 -8.10 -3.18
C SER A 113 -20.09 -7.49 -4.08
N ARG A 114 -20.43 -6.22 -3.87
CA ARG A 114 -21.39 -5.46 -4.66
C ARG A 114 -20.65 -4.57 -5.64
#